data_AF-A0A9D7QR64-F1
#
_entry.id   AF-A0A9D7QR64-F1
#
_cell.length_a   1.000
_cell.length_b   1.000
_cell.length_c   1.000
_cell.angle_alpha   90.00
_cell.angle_beta   90.00
_cell.angle_gamma   90.00
#
_symmetry.space_group_name_H-M   'P 1'
#
loop_
_entity.id
_entity.type
_entity.pdbx_description
1 polymer ?
#
loop_
_entity_poly.entity_id
_entity_poly.type
_entity_poly.pdbx_seq_one_letter_code
_entity_poly.pdbx_strand_id
1 'polypeptide(L)'
;MEILLVIAYSSLFVFLIGKYNFFKIEGIPVQWIKVGLILKILAGTGVGFVYTYYYTDRLTADTFKFFDDSRILFNLIFTDPSTFFRLFTGIGSQTPEAIIVSNQMTNWYDTFSPFNDNRTMIRLNTMLRFLSSGYYYVHVVFICFLSLRG
;
A
#
# COMPACT_ATOMS: atom_id res chain seq x y z
N MET A 1 -9.34 12.72 10.51
CA MET A 1 -9.87 11.40 10.05
C MET A 1 -8.76 10.37 9.90
N GLU A 2 -7.63 10.67 9.26
CA GLU A 2 -6.50 9.73 9.12
C GLU A 2 -6.04 9.10 10.43
N ILE A 3 -5.71 9.91 11.45
CA ILE A 3 -5.21 9.42 12.75
C ILE A 3 -6.21 8.44 13.39
N LEU A 4 -7.51 8.69 13.27
CA LEU A 4 -8.54 7.79 13.80
C LEU A 4 -8.51 6.44 13.10
N LEU A 5 -8.36 6.42 11.76
CA LEU A 5 -8.26 5.18 11.00
C LEU A 5 -6.95 4.43 11.32
N VAL A 6 -5.83 5.14 11.46
CA VAL A 6 -4.55 4.54 11.86
C VAL A 6 -4.68 3.87 13.22
N ILE A 7 -5.25 4.56 14.22
CA ILE A 7 -5.48 4.01 15.55
C ILE A 7 -6.43 2.82 15.48
N ALA A 8 -7.58 2.96 14.80
CA ALA A 8 -8.59 1.91 14.70
C ALA A 8 -8.05 0.62 14.06
N TYR A 9 -7.36 0.72 12.92
CA TYR A 9 -6.77 -0.45 12.25
C TYR A 9 -5.61 -1.04 13.05
N SER A 10 -4.77 -0.21 13.67
CA SER A 10 -3.69 -0.70 14.54
C SER A 10 -4.26 -1.49 15.73
N SER A 11 -5.28 -0.96 16.40
CA SER A 11 -5.98 -1.64 17.50
C SER A 11 -6.65 -2.93 17.02
N LEU A 12 -7.31 -2.91 15.86
CA LEU A 12 -7.91 -4.09 15.25
C LEU A 12 -6.85 -5.18 15.03
N PHE A 13 -5.72 -4.85 14.40
CA PHE A 13 -4.68 -5.85 14.11
C PHE A 13 -4.00 -6.39 15.36
N VAL A 14 -3.75 -5.56 16.37
CA VAL A 14 -3.25 -6.01 17.68
C VAL A 14 -4.24 -6.99 18.33
N PHE A 15 -5.55 -6.72 18.22
CA PHE A 15 -6.59 -7.63 18.70
C PHE A 15 -6.60 -8.95 17.90
N LEU A 16 -6.54 -8.89 16.56
CA LEU A 16 -6.54 -10.07 15.70
C LEU A 16 -5.32 -10.98 15.97
N ILE A 17 -4.15 -10.41 16.25
CA ILE A 17 -2.95 -11.16 16.64
C ILE A 17 -3.19 -12.00 17.89
N GLY A 18 -3.92 -11.48 18.87
CA GLY A 18 -4.29 -12.22 20.07
C GLY A 18 -5.32 -13.33 19.83
N LYS A 19 -6.18 -13.15 18.81
CA LYS A 19 -7.34 -14.02 18.55
C LYS A 19 -7.00 -15.23 17.69
N TYR A 20 -6.19 -15.06 16.65
CA TYR A 20 -5.97 -16.11 15.66
C TYR A 20 -4.75 -16.98 15.97
N ASN A 21 -4.91 -18.31 15.84
CA ASN A 21 -3.83 -19.28 16.06
C ASN A 21 -2.67 -19.12 15.07
N PHE A 22 -2.89 -18.48 13.93
CA PHE A 22 -1.83 -18.15 12.96
C PHE A 22 -0.67 -17.37 13.60
N PHE A 23 -0.93 -16.55 14.62
CA PHE A 23 0.12 -15.77 15.30
C PHE A 23 0.68 -16.46 16.54
N LYS A 24 0.25 -17.68 16.87
CA LYS A 24 0.84 -18.45 17.97
C LYS A 24 2.03 -19.22 17.40
N ILE A 25 3.23 -18.83 17.83
CA ILE A 25 4.49 -19.46 17.42
C ILE A 25 5.09 -20.13 18.66
N GLU A 26 5.49 -21.38 18.53
CA GLU A 26 6.12 -22.13 19.61
C GLU A 26 7.39 -21.41 20.08
N GLY A 27 7.56 -21.25 21.39
CA GLY A 27 8.69 -20.52 21.97
C GLY A 27 8.61 -18.98 21.92
N ILE A 28 7.62 -18.38 21.22
CA ILE A 28 7.47 -16.92 21.14
C ILE A 28 6.12 -16.48 21.74
N PRO A 29 6.13 -15.75 22.87
CA PRO A 29 4.90 -15.17 23.41
C PRO A 29 4.23 -14.21 22.42
N VAL A 30 2.90 -14.32 22.27
CA VAL A 30 2.10 -13.48 21.35
C VAL A 30 2.27 -11.98 21.61
N GLN A 31 2.61 -11.58 22.84
CA GLN A 31 2.89 -10.17 23.17
C GLN A 31 4.09 -9.62 22.40
N TRP A 32 5.13 -10.41 22.15
CA TRP A 32 6.28 -9.98 21.34
C TRP A 32 5.90 -9.71 19.90
N ILE A 33 4.94 -10.48 19.36
CA ILE A 33 4.43 -10.27 17.99
C ILE A 33 3.63 -8.96 17.93
N LYS A 34 2.82 -8.67 18.95
CA LYS A 34 2.10 -7.38 19.07
C LYS A 34 3.07 -6.20 19.17
N VAL A 35 4.08 -6.30 20.03
CA VAL A 35 5.13 -5.28 20.17
C VAL A 35 5.87 -5.09 18.84
N GLY A 36 6.22 -6.20 18.16
CA GLY A 36 6.83 -6.16 16.84
C GLY A 36 6.00 -5.42 15.80
N LEU A 37 4.68 -5.61 15.78
CA LEU A 37 3.78 -4.85 14.91
C LEU A 37 3.82 -3.35 15.24
N ILE A 38 3.71 -2.97 16.52
CA ILE A 38 3.75 -1.56 16.92
C ILE A 38 5.08 -0.91 16.53
N LEU A 39 6.20 -1.58 16.76
CA LEU A 39 7.52 -1.10 16.34
C LEU A 39 7.62 -0.94 14.82
N LYS A 40 7.10 -1.90 14.04
CA LYS A 40 7.03 -1.79 12.57
C LYS A 40 6.21 -0.58 12.12
N ILE A 41 5.04 -0.35 12.73
CA ILE A 41 4.20 0.81 12.41
C ILE A 41 4.94 2.11 12.73
N LEU A 42 5.55 2.23 13.91
CA LEU A 42 6.31 3.42 14.30
C LEU A 42 7.49 3.67 13.33
N ALA A 43 8.22 2.62 12.95
CA ALA A 43 9.31 2.73 11.99
C ALA A 43 8.81 3.15 10.59
N GLY A 44 7.74 2.53 10.09
CA GLY A 44 7.14 2.86 8.79
C GLY A 44 6.60 4.29 8.75
N THR A 45 5.92 4.74 9.80
CA THR A 45 5.48 6.13 9.94
C THR A 45 6.68 7.08 10.02
N GLY A 46 7.74 6.71 10.74
CA GLY A 46 8.99 7.47 10.79
C GLY A 46 9.63 7.67 9.42
N VAL A 47 9.68 6.62 8.59
CA VAL A 47 10.14 6.73 7.19
C VAL A 47 9.24 7.68 6.39
N GLY A 48 7.92 7.58 6.54
CA GLY A 48 6.98 8.53 5.93
C GLY A 48 7.27 9.99 6.31
N PHE A 49 7.58 10.26 7.58
CA PHE A 49 8.00 11.60 8.04
C PHE A 49 9.33 12.04 7.45
N VAL A 50 10.31 11.14 7.33
CA VAL A 50 11.60 11.46 6.69
C VAL A 50 11.39 11.93 5.24
N TYR A 51 10.57 11.22 4.46
CA TYR A 51 10.23 11.65 3.10
C TYR A 51 9.30 12.87 3.05
N THR A 52 8.55 13.15 4.11
CA THR A 52 7.69 14.35 4.16
C THR A 52 8.50 15.61 4.47
N TYR A 53 9.48 15.53 5.37
CA TYR A 53 10.15 16.72 5.91
C TYR A 53 11.60 16.91 5.46
N TYR A 54 12.30 15.85 5.04
CA TYR A 54 13.71 15.91 4.66
C TYR A 54 13.95 15.62 3.17
N TYR A 55 13.22 14.67 2.59
CA TYR A 55 13.30 14.33 1.16
C TYR A 55 12.01 14.71 0.44
N THR A 56 11.77 16.02 0.31
CA THR A 56 10.48 16.57 -0.11
C THR A 56 10.12 16.34 -1.58
N ASP A 57 11.06 15.88 -2.41
CA ASP A 57 10.76 15.50 -3.79
C ASP A 57 10.01 14.16 -3.82
N ARG A 58 8.68 14.28 -3.84
CA ARG A 58 7.74 13.17 -3.80
C ARG A 58 7.78 12.27 -5.04
N LEU A 59 8.27 12.78 -6.18
CA LEU A 59 8.39 11.99 -7.41
C LEU A 59 9.53 10.96 -7.31
N THR A 60 10.58 11.29 -6.54
CA THR A 60 11.72 10.40 -6.29
C THR A 60 11.54 9.54 -5.04
N ALA A 61 10.56 9.89 -4.19
CA ALA A 61 10.27 9.14 -2.97
C ALA A 61 9.59 7.80 -3.29
N ASP A 62 10.35 6.70 -3.20
CA ASP A 62 9.86 5.34 -3.43
C ASP A 62 8.58 5.00 -2.67
N THR A 63 8.40 5.58 -1.49
CA THR A 63 7.24 5.32 -0.64
C THR A 63 5.97 6.02 -1.11
N PHE A 64 6.09 7.18 -1.77
CA PHE A 64 4.94 7.98 -2.22
C PHE A 64 4.63 7.79 -3.70
N LYS A 65 5.62 7.52 -4.54
CA LYS A 65 5.45 7.47 -5.99
C LYS A 65 4.40 6.44 -6.44
N PHE A 66 4.45 5.22 -5.91
CA PHE A 66 3.46 4.17 -6.21
C PHE A 66 2.11 4.43 -5.54
N PHE A 67 2.14 5.03 -4.35
CA PHE A 67 0.94 5.44 -3.66
C PHE A 67 0.20 6.49 -4.49
N ASP A 68 0.87 7.51 -5.01
CA ASP A 68 0.23 8.55 -5.80
C ASP A 68 -0.32 8.03 -7.13
N ASP A 69 0.45 7.21 -7.86
CA ASP A 69 -0.03 6.58 -9.10
C ASP A 69 -1.24 5.67 -8.86
N SER A 70 -1.30 4.99 -7.72
CA SER A 70 -2.48 4.17 -7.37
C SER A 70 -3.76 4.99 -7.21
N ARG A 71 -3.67 6.32 -6.98
CA ARG A 71 -4.86 7.19 -6.95
C ARG A 71 -5.47 7.32 -8.35
N ILE A 72 -4.63 7.47 -9.38
CA ILE A 72 -5.07 7.58 -10.77
C ILE A 72 -5.81 6.29 -11.14
N LEU A 73 -5.21 5.13 -10.86
CA LEU A 73 -5.85 3.85 -11.09
C LEU A 73 -7.14 3.70 -10.26
N PHE A 74 -7.12 4.03 -8.98
CA PHE A 74 -8.31 3.89 -8.11
C PHE A 74 -9.49 4.74 -8.60
N ASN A 75 -9.27 5.96 -9.07
CA ASN A 75 -10.34 6.83 -9.55
C ASN A 75 -11.08 6.25 -10.76
N LEU A 76 -10.40 5.43 -11.58
CA LEU A 76 -11.02 4.78 -12.75
C LEU A 76 -12.18 3.88 -12.37
N ILE A 77 -12.23 3.32 -11.15
CA ILE A 77 -13.37 2.48 -10.77
C ILE A 77 -14.70 3.25 -10.78
N PHE A 78 -14.65 4.59 -10.67
CA PHE A 78 -15.83 5.45 -10.69
C PHE A 78 -16.07 6.09 -12.07
N THR A 79 -15.02 6.29 -12.87
CA THR A 79 -15.13 6.99 -14.16
C THR A 79 -15.10 6.05 -15.38
N ASP A 80 -14.28 5.00 -15.34
CA ASP A 80 -14.16 3.99 -16.40
C ASP A 80 -13.77 2.62 -15.79
N PRO A 81 -14.75 1.87 -15.26
CA PRO A 81 -14.51 0.58 -14.62
C PRO A 81 -13.89 -0.47 -15.57
N SER A 82 -14.17 -0.37 -16.88
CA SER A 82 -13.63 -1.30 -17.88
C SER A 82 -12.11 -1.14 -17.95
N THR A 83 -11.62 0.10 -18.10
CA THR A 83 -10.18 0.38 -18.09
C THR A 83 -9.55 0.08 -16.74
N PHE A 84 -10.25 0.36 -15.63
CA PHE A 84 -9.81 -0.04 -14.29
C PHE A 84 -9.48 -1.54 -14.23
N PHE A 85 -10.43 -2.42 -14.57
CA PHE A 85 -10.22 -3.86 -14.45
C PHE A 85 -9.15 -4.37 -15.41
N ARG A 86 -9.02 -3.79 -16.60
CA ARG A 86 -7.95 -4.12 -17.56
C ARG A 86 -6.57 -3.81 -16.98
N LEU A 87 -6.39 -2.64 -16.40
CA LEU A 87 -5.12 -2.23 -15.79
C LEU A 87 -4.84 -2.96 -14.47
N PHE A 88 -5.87 -3.15 -13.66
CA PHE A 88 -5.78 -3.80 -12.36
C PHE A 88 -5.44 -5.29 -12.47
N THR A 89 -6.10 -6.03 -13.37
CA THR A 89 -5.80 -7.45 -13.62
C THR A 89 -4.62 -7.66 -14.58
N GLY A 90 -4.37 -6.69 -15.47
CA GLY A 90 -3.42 -6.81 -16.57
C GLY A 90 -4.01 -7.43 -17.84
N ILE A 91 -5.21 -8.01 -17.79
CA ILE A 91 -5.86 -8.66 -18.92
C ILE A 91 -6.46 -7.60 -19.85
N GLY A 92 -6.08 -7.60 -21.14
CA GLY A 92 -6.57 -6.61 -22.10
C GLY A 92 -6.01 -5.19 -21.88
N SER A 93 -4.85 -5.06 -21.23
CA SER A 93 -4.21 -3.78 -20.91
C SER A 93 -3.58 -3.05 -22.11
N GLN A 94 -3.63 -3.62 -23.32
CA GLN A 94 -3.06 -3.06 -24.56
C GLN A 94 -4.08 -2.27 -25.40
N THR A 95 -5.14 -1.79 -24.78
CA THR A 95 -6.15 -0.98 -25.45
C THR A 95 -5.77 0.50 -25.42
N PRO A 96 -6.20 1.33 -26.41
CA PRO A 96 -5.83 2.74 -26.47
C PRO A 96 -6.14 3.49 -25.16
N GLU A 97 -7.30 3.22 -24.56
CA GLU A 97 -7.73 3.83 -23.29
C GLU A 97 -6.81 3.45 -22.13
N ALA A 98 -6.48 2.15 -22.03
CA ALA A 98 -5.58 1.62 -21.01
C ALA A 98 -4.16 2.18 -21.15
N ILE A 99 -3.67 2.36 -22.38
CA ILE A 99 -2.35 2.94 -22.66
C ILE A 99 -2.32 4.44 -22.29
N ILE A 100 -3.36 5.20 -22.66
CA ILE A 100 -3.47 6.62 -22.30
C ILE A 100 -3.40 6.80 -20.77
N VAL A 101 -4.18 6.01 -20.02
CA VAL A 101 -4.17 6.10 -18.56
C VAL A 101 -2.85 5.60 -17.97
N SER A 102 -2.27 4.54 -18.53
CA SER A 102 -0.96 4.03 -18.10
C SER A 102 0.13 5.09 -18.19
N ASN A 103 0.12 5.90 -19.24
CA ASN A 103 1.08 6.98 -19.46
C ASN A 103 0.90 8.18 -18.52
N GLN A 104 -0.24 8.31 -17.85
CA GLN A 104 -0.47 9.33 -16.82
C GLN A 104 0.16 8.96 -15.47
N MET A 105 0.38 7.66 -15.24
CA MET A 105 1.03 7.15 -14.04
C MET A 105 2.54 7.19 -14.23
N THR A 106 3.23 7.90 -13.34
CA THR A 106 4.65 8.23 -13.48
C THR A 106 5.53 6.98 -13.48
N ASN A 107 5.17 5.97 -12.70
CA ASN A 107 5.98 4.78 -12.44
C ASN A 107 5.35 3.50 -13.01
N TRP A 108 4.33 3.60 -13.86
CA TRP A 108 3.65 2.41 -14.39
C TRP A 108 4.55 1.53 -15.28
N TYR A 109 5.55 2.13 -15.91
CA TYR A 109 6.57 1.45 -16.70
C TYR A 109 7.90 1.51 -15.95
N ASP A 110 8.55 0.35 -15.81
CA ASP A 110 9.92 0.27 -15.31
C ASP A 110 10.87 0.47 -16.49
N THR A 111 11.81 1.40 -16.34
CA THR A 111 12.85 1.71 -17.34
C THR A 111 14.12 0.87 -17.15
N PHE A 112 14.29 0.19 -16.02
CA PHE A 112 15.53 -0.47 -15.62
C PHE A 112 15.41 -2.00 -15.48
N SER A 113 14.20 -2.53 -15.25
CA SER A 113 13.97 -3.98 -15.12
C SER A 113 12.97 -4.52 -16.14
N PRO A 114 13.23 -5.69 -16.76
CA PRO A 114 12.22 -6.39 -17.56
C PRO A 114 11.07 -6.93 -16.70
N PHE A 115 11.28 -7.08 -15.39
CA PHE A 115 10.26 -7.40 -14.40
C PHE A 115 9.76 -6.10 -13.77
N ASN A 116 8.55 -5.69 -14.15
CA ASN A 116 7.97 -4.42 -13.71
C ASN A 116 7.21 -4.61 -12.38
N ASP A 117 7.97 -4.53 -11.28
CA ASP A 117 7.43 -4.61 -9.91
C ASP A 117 6.59 -3.37 -9.54
N ASN A 118 6.80 -2.25 -10.24
CA ASN A 118 6.07 -1.00 -9.98
C ASN A 118 4.56 -1.18 -10.17
N ARG A 119 4.13 -1.91 -11.21
CA ARG A 119 2.69 -2.20 -11.43
C ARG A 119 2.08 -2.97 -10.27
N THR A 120 2.81 -3.92 -9.70
CA THR A 120 2.37 -4.69 -8.54
C THR A 120 2.20 -3.78 -7.33
N MET A 121 3.16 -2.89 -7.06
CA MET A 121 3.07 -1.92 -5.96
C MET A 121 1.92 -0.92 -6.15
N ILE A 122 1.68 -0.44 -7.37
CA ILE A 122 0.56 0.45 -7.69
C ILE A 122 -0.76 -0.28 -7.44
N ARG A 123 -0.93 -1.51 -7.95
CA ARG A 123 -2.14 -2.33 -7.74
C ARG A 123 -2.40 -2.64 -6.27
N LEU A 124 -1.35 -2.99 -5.51
CA LEU A 124 -1.46 -3.23 -4.07
C LEU A 124 -1.95 -1.98 -3.34
N ASN A 125 -1.38 -0.81 -3.65
CA ASN A 125 -1.86 0.45 -3.07
C ASN A 125 -3.29 0.75 -3.51
N THR A 126 -3.68 0.47 -4.75
CA THR A 126 -5.07 0.63 -5.23
C THR A 126 -6.03 -0.24 -4.41
N MET A 127 -5.67 -1.48 -4.07
CA MET A 127 -6.48 -2.33 -3.19
C MET A 127 -6.63 -1.74 -1.79
N LEU A 128 -5.54 -1.21 -1.23
CA LEU A 128 -5.57 -0.62 0.11
C LEU A 128 -6.38 0.68 0.15
N ARG A 129 -6.54 1.40 -0.97
CA ARG A 129 -7.38 2.62 -1.05
C ARG A 129 -8.84 2.41 -0.69
N PHE A 130 -9.39 1.22 -0.93
CA PHE A 130 -10.75 0.86 -0.50
C PHE A 130 -10.91 0.90 1.02
N LEU A 131 -9.85 0.61 1.77
CA LEU A 131 -9.84 0.56 3.23
C LEU A 131 -9.31 1.88 3.83
N SER A 132 -8.34 2.49 3.18
CA SER A 132 -7.66 3.68 3.69
C SER A 132 -8.36 4.99 3.38
N SER A 133 -9.36 5.01 2.48
CA SER A 133 -9.89 6.25 1.90
C SER A 133 -8.80 7.15 1.29
N GLY A 134 -7.68 6.57 0.89
CA GLY A 134 -6.54 7.30 0.33
C GLY A 134 -5.63 7.97 1.37
N TYR A 135 -5.63 7.52 2.61
CA TYR A 135 -4.66 7.94 3.63
C TYR A 135 -3.41 7.05 3.63
N TYR A 136 -2.25 7.65 3.43
CA TYR A 136 -0.99 6.93 3.28
C TYR A 136 -0.60 6.16 4.54
N TYR A 137 -0.72 6.75 5.73
CA TYR A 137 -0.30 6.08 6.95
C TYR A 137 -1.19 4.87 7.30
N VAL A 138 -2.41 4.81 6.77
CA VAL A 138 -3.23 3.59 6.88
C VAL A 138 -2.62 2.47 6.04
N HIS A 139 -2.08 2.76 4.84
CA HIS A 139 -1.37 1.75 4.04
C HIS A 139 -0.16 1.19 4.80
N VAL A 140 0.59 2.06 5.48
CA VAL A 140 1.71 1.64 6.34
C VAL A 140 1.26 0.61 7.37
N VAL A 141 0.14 0.86 8.09
CA VAL A 141 -0.41 -0.08 9.08
C VAL A 141 -0.74 -1.43 8.45
N PHE A 142 -1.39 -1.44 7.27
CA PHE A 142 -1.73 -2.68 6.56
C PHE A 142 -0.49 -3.44 6.09
N ILE A 143 0.49 -2.77 5.48
CA ILE A 143 1.72 -3.42 5.00
C ILE A 143 2.55 -3.96 6.17
N CYS A 144 2.65 -3.23 7.29
CA CYS A 144 3.31 -3.72 8.50
C CYS A 144 2.63 -4.97 9.07
N PHE A 145 1.29 -5.04 9.02
CA PHE A 145 0.54 -6.21 9.47
C PHE A 145 0.69 -7.40 8.52
N LEU A 146 0.53 -7.19 7.20
CA LEU A 146 0.65 -8.26 6.21
C LEU A 146 2.07 -8.86 6.17
N SER A 147 3.10 -8.03 6.34
CA SER A 147 4.50 -8.46 6.39
C SER A 147 4.95 -8.96 7.77
N LEU A 148 4.05 -9.17 8.72
CA LEU A 148 4.43 -9.47 10.11
C LEU A 148 5.06 -10.86 10.25
N ARG A 149 4.61 -11.85 9.49
CA ARG A 149 5.03 -13.26 9.62
C ARG A 149 5.76 -13.84 8.40
N GLY A 150 5.81 -13.11 7.28
CA GLY A 150 6.29 -13.65 6.00
C GLY A 150 5.22 -14.43 5.27
#